data_AF-A0A0S4LLD1-F1
#
_entry.id   AF-A0A0S4LLD1-F1
#
_cell.length_a   1.000
_cell.length_b   1.000
_cell.length_c   1.000
_cell.angle_alpha   90.00
_cell.angle_beta   90.00
_cell.angle_gamma   90.00
#
_symmetry.space_group_name_H-M   'P 1'
#
loop_
_entity.id
_entity.type
_entity.pdbx_description
1 polymer ?
#
loop_
_entity_poly.entity_id
_entity_poly.type
_entity_poly.pdbx_seq_one_letter_code
_entity_poly.pdbx_strand_id
1 'polypeptide(L)'
;MRLALALLLTLLSACADLKLDQTSDRTGSLSDQEREALQRQAREGAQRSREQYIATTRPALQRKFRREYPTMNEADLELLVNDALEQGLRPEVGHRPDGPIRQPQMDCMSSPWRNSVFSNCY
;
A
#
# COMPACT_ATOMS: atom_id res chain seq x y z
N MET A 1 -14.51 33.33 -46.40
CA MET A 1 -14.08 31.91 -46.44
C MET A 1 -12.55 31.76 -46.54
N ARG A 2 -11.73 32.59 -45.86
CA ARG A 2 -10.25 32.43 -45.89
C ARG A 2 -9.57 32.57 -44.53
N LEU A 3 -10.27 33.06 -43.51
CA LEU A 3 -9.73 33.20 -42.15
C LEU A 3 -9.84 31.93 -41.30
N ALA A 4 -10.77 31.02 -41.62
CA ALA A 4 -10.95 29.76 -40.87
C ALA A 4 -9.83 28.72 -41.15
N LEU A 5 -9.16 28.81 -42.30
CA LEU A 5 -8.16 27.83 -42.73
C LEU A 5 -6.78 28.08 -42.11
N ALA A 6 -6.48 29.34 -41.75
CA ALA A 6 -5.22 29.70 -41.09
C ALA A 6 -5.17 29.20 -39.62
N LEU A 7 -6.33 29.13 -38.95
CA LEU A 7 -6.45 28.69 -37.56
C LEU A 7 -6.28 27.17 -37.38
N LEU A 8 -6.59 26.38 -38.40
CA LEU A 8 -6.40 24.93 -38.38
C LEU A 8 -4.92 24.54 -38.56
N LEU A 9 -4.14 25.32 -39.31
CA LEU A 9 -2.72 25.05 -39.55
C LEU A 9 -1.84 25.32 -38.32
N THR A 10 -2.17 26.32 -37.50
CA THR A 10 -1.43 26.60 -36.25
C THR A 10 -1.70 25.57 -35.15
N LEU A 11 -2.85 24.89 -35.19
CA LEU A 11 -3.18 23.80 -34.25
C LEU A 11 -2.44 22.50 -34.56
N LEU A 12 -2.04 22.27 -35.82
CA LEU A 12 -1.34 21.06 -36.25
C LEU A 12 0.20 21.14 -36.10
N SER A 13 0.78 22.34 -36.05
CA SER A 13 2.25 22.49 -35.87
C SER A 13 2.71 22.43 -34.41
N ALA A 14 1.80 22.38 -33.44
CA ALA A 14 2.13 22.24 -32.02
C ALA A 14 2.36 20.79 -31.58
N CYS A 15 2.15 19.79 -32.46
CA CYS A 15 2.31 18.37 -32.15
C CYS A 15 3.57 17.73 -32.74
N ALA A 16 4.48 18.51 -33.34
CA ALA A 16 5.62 17.96 -34.09
C ALA A 16 7.00 18.20 -33.46
N ASP A 17 7.08 18.53 -32.17
CA ASP A 17 8.37 18.80 -31.51
C ASP A 17 8.50 18.18 -30.10
N LEU A 18 8.02 16.94 -29.94
CA LEU A 18 8.57 16.06 -28.91
C LEU A 18 9.61 15.17 -29.57
N LYS A 19 10.75 15.79 -29.84
CA LYS A 19 12.04 15.12 -29.93
C LYS A 19 12.16 14.21 -28.71
N LEU A 20 12.03 12.92 -28.94
CA LEU A 20 12.28 11.86 -27.98
C LEU A 20 13.80 11.74 -27.78
N ASP A 21 14.42 12.82 -27.32
CA ASP A 21 15.79 12.83 -26.87
C ASP A 21 15.81 12.33 -25.42
N GLN A 22 16.56 11.25 -25.21
CA GLN A 22 17.13 10.84 -23.94
C GLN A 22 16.14 10.44 -22.82
N THR A 23 15.80 9.16 -22.76
CA THR A 23 15.76 8.41 -21.49
C THR A 23 15.93 6.90 -21.77
N SER A 24 16.99 6.56 -22.51
CA SER A 24 17.69 5.31 -22.23
C SER A 24 18.28 5.45 -20.82
N ASP A 25 18.16 4.41 -19.99
CA ASP A 25 18.90 4.21 -18.71
C ASP A 25 18.24 4.67 -17.40
N ARG A 26 16.91 4.55 -17.27
CA ARG A 26 16.26 4.51 -15.94
C ARG A 26 15.66 3.14 -15.64
N THR A 27 16.52 2.14 -15.50
CA THR A 27 16.31 1.10 -14.47
C THR A 27 16.40 1.81 -13.11
N GLY A 28 15.30 2.43 -12.70
CA GLY A 28 15.22 3.42 -11.62
C GLY A 28 15.39 2.80 -10.24
N SER A 29 16.62 2.80 -9.73
CA SER A 29 16.85 2.70 -8.29
C SER A 29 16.32 3.96 -7.61
N LEU A 30 15.49 3.80 -6.59
CA LEU A 30 15.08 4.91 -5.72
C LEU A 30 16.31 5.59 -5.13
N SER A 31 16.28 6.91 -5.04
CA SER A 31 17.27 7.67 -4.27
C SER A 31 17.17 7.33 -2.78
N ASP A 32 18.25 7.56 -2.03
CA ASP A 32 18.26 7.31 -0.58
C ASP A 32 17.19 8.12 0.16
N GLN A 33 16.90 9.33 -0.32
CA GLN A 33 15.85 10.19 0.25
C GLN A 33 14.44 9.62 0.01
N GLU A 34 14.18 9.08 -1.18
CA GLU A 34 12.90 8.40 -1.48
C GLU A 34 12.75 7.12 -0.65
N ARG A 35 13.84 6.36 -0.48
CA ARG A 35 13.85 5.16 0.36
C ARG A 35 13.55 5.50 1.83
N GLU A 36 14.17 6.55 2.36
CA GLU A 36 13.93 6.99 3.74
C GLU A 36 12.47 7.46 3.93
N ALA A 37 11.94 8.24 2.97
CA ALA A 37 10.56 8.71 3.01
C ALA A 37 9.56 7.53 3.05
N LEU A 38 9.76 6.51 2.21
CA LEU A 38 8.95 5.31 2.20
C LEU A 38 9.04 4.52 3.51
N GLN A 39 10.25 4.37 4.08
CA GLN A 39 10.42 3.71 5.38
C GLN A 39 9.71 4.45 6.50
N ARG A 40 9.77 5.79 6.50
CA ARG A 40 9.06 6.62 7.48
C ARG A 40 7.56 6.45 7.36
N GLN A 41 7.03 6.54 6.14
CA GLN A 41 5.62 6.31 5.87
C GLN A 41 5.16 4.91 6.32
N ALA A 42 5.96 3.89 6.05
CA ALA A 42 5.66 2.51 6.48
C ALA A 42 5.63 2.39 8.01
N ARG A 43 6.58 3.01 8.72
CA ARG A 43 6.62 3.02 10.20
C ARG A 43 5.40 3.73 10.79
N GLU A 44 5.05 4.90 10.26
CA GLU A 44 3.87 5.65 10.70
C GLU A 44 2.57 4.86 10.45
N GLY A 45 2.44 4.23 9.29
CA GLY A 45 1.31 3.37 8.97
C GLY A 45 1.20 2.17 9.92
N ALA A 46 2.32 1.50 10.19
CA ALA A 46 2.38 0.38 11.13
C ALA A 46 2.02 0.81 12.55
N GLN A 47 2.50 1.97 13.00
CA GLN A 47 2.18 2.53 14.31
C GLN A 47 0.67 2.82 14.43
N ARG A 48 0.07 3.52 13.46
CA ARG A 48 -1.37 3.82 13.47
C ARG A 48 -2.22 2.55 13.46
N SER A 49 -1.84 1.57 12.65
CA SER A 49 -2.51 0.26 12.60
C SER A 49 -2.44 -0.45 13.96
N ARG A 50 -1.26 -0.45 14.61
CA ARG A 50 -1.07 -1.01 15.95
C ARG A 50 -1.94 -0.32 17.00
N GLU A 51 -1.95 1.01 17.02
CA GLU A 51 -2.75 1.80 17.96
C GLU A 51 -4.25 1.51 17.79
N GLN A 52 -4.72 1.45 16.54
CA GLN A 52 -6.11 1.12 16.23
C GLN A 52 -6.46 -0.31 16.67
N TYR A 53 -5.58 -1.28 16.42
CA TYR A 53 -5.76 -2.66 16.87
C TYR A 53 -5.89 -2.74 18.40
N ILE A 54 -5.00 -2.06 19.14
CA ILE A 54 -5.04 -2.04 20.61
C ILE A 54 -6.34 -1.40 21.09
N ALA A 55 -6.71 -0.24 20.53
CA ALA A 55 -7.92 0.49 20.94
C ALA A 55 -9.20 -0.33 20.74
N THR A 56 -9.28 -1.10 19.66
CA THR A 56 -10.46 -1.90 19.33
C THR A 56 -10.49 -3.25 20.06
N THR A 57 -9.33 -3.87 20.29
CA THR A 57 -9.23 -5.24 20.81
C THR A 57 -9.15 -5.30 22.33
N ARG A 58 -8.47 -4.34 22.97
CA ARG A 58 -8.26 -4.30 24.42
C ARG A 58 -9.57 -4.43 25.22
N PRO A 59 -10.66 -3.66 24.93
CA PRO A 59 -11.89 -3.77 25.71
C PRO A 59 -12.57 -5.14 25.56
N ALA A 60 -12.43 -5.78 24.40
CA ALA A 60 -12.97 -7.11 24.17
C ALA A 60 -12.22 -8.17 25.00
N LEU A 61 -10.88 -8.09 25.03
CA LEU A 61 -10.03 -8.98 25.84
C LEU A 61 -10.29 -8.78 27.34
N GLN A 62 -10.38 -7.54 27.81
CA GLN A 62 -10.69 -7.26 29.22
C GLN A 62 -12.03 -7.88 29.64
N ARG A 63 -13.09 -7.71 28.84
CA ARG A 63 -14.40 -8.35 29.11
C ARG A 63 -14.34 -9.87 29.04
N LYS A 64 -13.54 -10.45 28.15
CA LYS A 64 -13.34 -11.89 28.04
C LYS A 64 -12.66 -12.42 29.30
N PHE A 65 -11.48 -11.91 29.62
CA PHE A 65 -10.69 -12.38 30.75
C PHE A 65 -11.35 -12.11 32.11
N ARG A 66 -12.12 -11.03 32.27
CA ARG A 66 -12.90 -10.82 33.50
C ARG A 66 -13.97 -11.91 33.70
N ARG A 67 -14.58 -12.39 32.62
CA ARG A 67 -15.57 -13.47 32.68
C ARG A 67 -14.91 -14.82 32.93
N GLU A 68 -13.75 -15.06 32.35
CA GLU A 68 -12.99 -16.31 32.53
C GLU A 68 -12.30 -16.40 33.90
N TYR A 69 -11.83 -15.27 34.44
CA TYR A 69 -11.07 -15.19 35.68
C TYR A 69 -11.68 -14.15 36.65
N PRO A 70 -12.87 -14.39 37.22
CA PRO A 70 -13.61 -13.40 38.00
C PRO A 70 -12.90 -12.99 39.30
N THR A 71 -12.06 -13.86 39.86
CA THR A 71 -11.32 -13.61 41.11
C THR A 71 -9.91 -13.09 40.90
N MET A 72 -9.46 -12.96 39.64
CA MET A 72 -8.13 -12.44 39.32
C MET A 72 -8.06 -10.94 39.61
N ASN A 73 -6.94 -10.51 40.17
CA ASN A 73 -6.71 -9.09 40.45
C ASN A 73 -6.53 -8.30 39.14
N GLU A 74 -6.63 -6.97 39.23
CA GLU A 74 -6.54 -6.10 38.05
C GLU A 74 -5.18 -6.17 37.36
N ALA A 75 -4.09 -6.28 38.14
CA ALA A 75 -2.73 -6.27 37.62
C ALA A 75 -2.45 -7.51 36.76
N ASP A 76 -2.82 -8.69 37.25
CA ASP A 76 -2.65 -9.96 36.53
C ASP A 76 -3.54 -10.02 35.28
N LEU A 77 -4.75 -9.46 35.37
CA LEU A 77 -5.64 -9.38 34.22
C LEU A 77 -5.09 -8.44 33.15
N GLU A 78 -4.51 -7.31 33.53
CA GLU A 78 -3.88 -6.36 32.60
C GLU A 78 -2.63 -6.97 31.94
N LEU A 79 -1.85 -7.77 32.67
CA LEU A 79 -0.74 -8.55 32.09
C LEU A 79 -1.25 -9.52 31.00
N LEU A 80 -2.30 -10.29 31.29
CA LEU A 80 -2.92 -11.20 30.30
C LEU A 80 -3.45 -10.46 29.06
N VAL A 81 -4.06 -9.30 29.26
CA VAL A 81 -4.52 -8.46 28.14
C VAL A 81 -3.35 -8.01 27.29
N ASN A 82 -2.25 -7.55 27.90
CA ASN A 82 -1.07 -7.10 27.18
C ASN A 82 -0.41 -8.25 26.41
N ASP A 83 -0.24 -9.42 27.03
CA ASP A 83 0.29 -10.62 26.36
C ASP A 83 -0.55 -11.03 25.15
N ALA A 84 -1.88 -11.04 25.30
CA ALA A 84 -2.79 -11.38 24.20
C ALA A 84 -2.76 -10.34 23.06
N LEU A 85 -2.65 -9.05 23.40
CA LEU A 85 -2.48 -7.99 22.41
C LEU A 85 -1.16 -8.13 21.66
N GLU A 86 -0.07 -8.44 22.36
CA GLU A 86 1.23 -8.67 21.74
C GLU A 86 1.22 -9.89 20.81
N GLN A 87 0.58 -10.98 21.22
CA GLN A 87 0.44 -12.18 20.38
C GLN A 87 -0.31 -11.88 19.07
N GLY A 88 -1.40 -11.12 19.12
CA GLY A 88 -2.15 -10.75 17.91
C GLY A 88 -1.47 -9.69 17.03
N LEU A 89 -0.49 -8.95 17.56
CA LEU A 89 0.35 -8.03 16.80
C LEU A 89 1.53 -8.72 16.10
N ARG A 90 1.87 -9.95 16.50
CA ARG A 90 2.88 -10.72 15.79
C ARG A 90 2.28 -11.02 14.41
N PRO A 91 2.95 -10.62 13.31
CA PRO A 91 2.55 -11.13 12.01
C PRO A 91 2.55 -12.65 12.12
N GLU A 92 1.44 -13.29 11.77
CA GLU A 92 1.47 -14.72 11.49
C GLU A 92 2.65 -14.88 10.55
N VAL A 93 3.68 -15.59 10.99
CA VAL A 93 4.76 -16.01 10.13
C VAL A 93 4.10 -17.07 9.26
N GLY A 94 3.26 -16.61 8.32
CA GLY A 94 2.69 -17.42 7.28
C GLY A 94 3.89 -18.05 6.64
N HIS A 95 4.01 -19.36 6.85
CA HIS A 95 5.05 -20.18 6.29
C HIS A 95 5.10 -19.81 4.81
N ARG A 96 6.11 -19.06 4.40
CA ARG A 96 6.28 -18.72 2.99
C ARG A 96 6.37 -20.07 2.31
N PRO A 97 5.44 -20.44 1.43
CA PRO A 97 5.51 -21.74 0.80
C PRO A 97 6.88 -21.85 0.14
N ASP A 98 7.64 -22.88 0.51
CA ASP A 98 8.94 -23.16 -0.11
C ASP A 98 8.68 -23.37 -1.61
N GLY A 99 9.10 -22.39 -2.39
CA GLY A 99 8.79 -22.34 -3.81
C GLY A 99 9.14 -20.99 -4.44
N PRO A 100 9.31 -20.95 -5.77
CA PRO A 100 9.52 -19.70 -6.48
C PRO A 100 8.36 -18.74 -6.18
N ILE A 101 8.66 -17.45 -6.06
CA ILE A 101 7.65 -16.39 -5.97
C ILE A 101 6.73 -16.57 -7.18
N ARG A 102 5.51 -17.09 -6.96
CA ARG A 102 4.48 -17.05 -7.99
C ARG A 102 4.09 -15.59 -8.10
N GLN A 103 4.61 -14.92 -9.12
CA GLN A 103 4.06 -13.63 -9.51
C GLN A 103 2.56 -13.82 -9.72
N PRO A 104 1.71 -12.95 -9.16
CA PRO A 104 0.29 -12.98 -9.50
C PRO A 104 0.19 -12.86 -11.02
N GLN A 105 -0.60 -13.74 -11.66
CA GLN A 105 -0.91 -13.58 -13.07
C GLN A 105 -1.75 -12.32 -13.21
N MET A 106 -1.08 -11.22 -13.54
CA MET A 106 -1.73 -9.97 -13.86
C MET A 106 -2.24 -10.11 -15.30
N ASP A 107 -3.48 -10.56 -15.47
CA ASP A 107 -4.20 -10.40 -16.73
C ASP A 107 -4.50 -8.92 -16.92
N CYS A 108 -3.51 -8.17 -17.40
CA CYS A 108 -3.68 -6.80 -17.86
C CYS A 108 -4.44 -6.85 -19.21
N MET A 109 -5.67 -7.37 -19.21
CA MET A 109 -6.51 -7.36 -20.40
C MET A 109 -7.03 -5.95 -20.63
N SER A 110 -6.47 -5.28 -21.65
CA SER A 110 -7.15 -4.17 -22.30
C SER A 110 -8.47 -4.69 -22.85
N SER A 111 -9.60 -4.32 -22.22
CA SER A 111 -10.90 -4.63 -22.81
C SER A 111 -10.99 -3.88 -24.15
N PRO A 112 -11.43 -4.52 -25.26
CA PRO A 112 -11.53 -3.88 -26.56
C PRO A 112 -12.57 -2.75 -26.62
N TRP A 113 -13.31 -2.51 -25.53
CA TRP A 113 -14.38 -1.51 -25.43
C TRP A 113 -14.01 -0.24 -24.66
N ARG A 114 -12.78 -0.12 -24.13
CA ARG A 114 -12.34 1.09 -23.43
C ARG A 114 -10.88 1.41 -23.75
N ASN A 115 -10.65 2.60 -24.30
CA ASN A 115 -9.33 3.25 -24.39
C ASN A 115 -8.82 3.70 -23.01
N SER A 116 -8.85 2.82 -22.01
CA SER A 116 -8.27 3.09 -20.69
C SER A 116 -7.11 2.13 -20.48
N VAL A 117 -5.90 2.65 -20.68
CA VAL A 117 -4.67 2.01 -20.22
C VAL A 117 -4.72 2.02 -18.69
N PHE A 118 -5.05 0.90 -18.07
CA PHE A 118 -4.81 0.73 -16.64
C PHE A 118 -3.29 0.60 -16.46
N SER A 119 -2.64 1.69 -16.06
CA SER A 119 -1.18 1.80 -15.94
C SER A 119 -0.61 1.30 -14.61
N ASN A 120 -1.38 0.57 -13.80
CA ASN A 120 -0.88 0.01 -12.55
C ASN A 120 -1.11 -1.48 -12.49
N CYS A 121 -0.26 -2.19 -13.24
CA CYS A 121 0.12 -3.56 -12.91
C CYS A 121 1.49 -3.49 -12.19
N TYR A 122 1.49 -3.29 -10.87
CA TYR A 122 2.66 -3.40 -9.99
C TYR A 122 2.35 -4.30 -8.81
#